data_AF-A0A1I5EKS6-F1
#
_entry.id   AF-A0A1I5EKS6-F1
#
_cell.length_a   1.000
_cell.length_b   1.000
_cell.length_c   1.000
_cell.angle_alpha   90.00
_cell.angle_beta   90.00
_cell.angle_gamma   90.00
#
_symmetry.space_group_name_H-M   'P 1'
#
loop_
_entity.id
_entity.type
_entity.pdbx_description
1 polymer ?
#
loop_
_entity_poly.entity_id
_entity_poly.type
_entity_poly.pdbx_seq_one_letter_code
_entity_poly.pdbx_strand_id
1 'polypeptide(L)'
;MTERKLASEYRKFGFVKSQLEDVLGFSLGGERSLPDYLKPYKTRIGIQLDEAANIFAGCRPSEHINSGPLVDIIRGYRASLWDAYDNDILSGNNIIMDYNYNEEYRVDVTLVKDQVTKWAREHNLDWPFELPESEIDNESSSVDLLSKIESLELENKSLKTKINELSAQEKLIAN
;
A
#
# COMPACT_ATOMS: atom_id res chain seq x y z
N MET A 1 14.38 -21.60 -20.28
CA MET A 1 14.60 -22.25 -18.97
C MET A 1 13.49 -23.26 -18.76
N THR A 2 13.81 -24.54 -18.71
CA THR A 2 12.84 -25.64 -18.58
C THR A 2 12.38 -25.75 -17.13
N GLU A 3 11.07 -25.65 -16.89
CA GLU A 3 10.46 -25.92 -15.58
C GLU A 3 10.89 -27.30 -15.09
N ARG A 4 11.69 -27.34 -14.02
CA ARG A 4 12.04 -28.60 -13.36
C ARG A 4 10.83 -29.09 -12.58
N LYS A 5 9.97 -29.88 -13.25
CA LYS A 5 8.90 -30.60 -12.57
C LYS A 5 9.50 -31.75 -11.76
N LEU A 6 9.10 -31.87 -10.50
CA LEU A 6 9.50 -32.98 -9.64
C LEU A 6 9.14 -34.32 -10.29
N ALA A 7 10.07 -35.29 -10.21
CA ALA A 7 9.89 -36.62 -10.77
C ALA A 7 8.67 -37.33 -10.14
N SER A 8 7.97 -38.12 -10.94
CA SER A 8 6.71 -38.78 -10.57
C SER A 8 6.85 -39.75 -9.38
N GLU A 9 8.05 -40.23 -9.11
CA GLU A 9 8.40 -41.05 -7.96
C GLU A 9 8.16 -40.34 -6.61
N TYR A 10 8.30 -39.01 -6.57
CA TYR A 10 8.11 -38.23 -5.35
C TYR A 10 6.63 -38.07 -4.95
N ARG A 11 5.68 -38.34 -5.87
CA ARG A 11 4.24 -38.34 -5.54
C ARG A 11 3.85 -39.42 -4.53
N LYS A 12 4.67 -40.46 -4.38
CA LYS A 12 4.45 -41.56 -3.43
C LYS A 12 4.74 -41.13 -1.99
N PHE A 13 5.59 -40.14 -1.80
CA PHE A 13 5.78 -39.45 -0.53
C PHE A 13 4.74 -38.33 -0.47
N GLY A 14 3.49 -38.70 -0.24
CA GLY A 14 2.44 -37.73 0.05
C GLY A 14 2.76 -37.07 1.38
N PHE A 15 3.43 -35.92 1.36
CA PHE A 15 3.65 -35.15 2.58
C PHE A 15 2.32 -34.52 3.00
N VAL A 16 1.90 -34.75 4.25
CA VAL A 16 0.86 -33.93 4.85
C VAL A 16 1.44 -32.52 4.96
N LYS A 17 0.78 -31.53 4.38
CA LYS A 17 1.27 -30.14 4.29
C LYS A 17 1.81 -29.63 5.64
N SER A 18 1.09 -29.88 6.74
CA SER A 18 1.52 -29.50 8.09
C SER A 18 2.84 -30.15 8.53
N GLN A 19 3.07 -31.43 8.23
CA GLN A 19 4.31 -32.11 8.58
C GLN A 19 5.50 -31.59 7.76
N LEU A 20 5.24 -31.14 6.54
CA LEU A 20 6.26 -30.51 5.69
C LEU A 20 6.58 -29.09 6.18
N GLU A 21 5.56 -28.34 6.58
CA GLU A 21 5.71 -26.99 7.17
C GLU A 21 6.45 -27.05 8.52
N ASP A 22 6.18 -28.05 9.36
CA ASP A 22 6.88 -28.29 10.63
C ASP A 22 8.38 -28.59 10.43
N VAL A 23 8.72 -29.33 9.37
CA VAL A 23 10.13 -29.64 9.03
C VAL A 23 10.84 -28.46 8.38
N LEU A 24 10.14 -27.67 7.56
CA LEU A 24 10.71 -26.51 6.87
C LEU A 24 10.78 -25.26 7.76
N GLY A 25 9.96 -25.18 8.82
CA GLY A 25 9.90 -24.03 9.71
C GLY A 25 9.21 -22.80 9.11
N PHE A 26 8.54 -22.94 7.96
CA PHE A 26 7.74 -21.88 7.35
C PHE A 26 6.54 -22.46 6.57
N SER A 27 5.43 -21.72 6.55
CA SER A 27 4.20 -22.16 5.88
C SER A 27 4.31 -22.04 4.35
N LEU A 28 3.83 -23.07 3.65
CA LEU A 28 3.92 -23.26 2.20
C LEU A 28 2.68 -22.75 1.44
N GLY A 29 1.87 -21.88 2.03
CA GLY A 29 0.79 -21.20 1.31
C GLY A 29 -0.53 -21.17 2.07
N GLY A 30 -0.56 -20.47 3.19
CA GLY A 30 -1.75 -19.77 3.66
C GLY A 30 -1.42 -18.28 3.68
N GLU A 31 -2.43 -17.40 3.62
CA GLU A 31 -2.27 -15.98 4.00
C GLU A 31 -1.36 -15.93 5.22
N ARG A 32 -0.21 -15.25 5.13
CA ARG A 32 0.64 -15.01 6.30
C ARG A 32 -0.27 -14.36 7.33
N SER A 33 -0.76 -15.12 8.30
CA SER A 33 -1.67 -14.59 9.30
C SER A 33 -0.90 -13.48 10.00
N LEU A 34 -1.34 -12.24 9.79
CA LEU A 34 -0.63 -11.08 10.28
C LEU A 34 -0.39 -11.26 11.78
N PRO A 35 0.86 -11.19 12.27
CA PRO A 35 1.16 -11.36 13.69
C PRO A 35 0.26 -10.49 14.56
N ASP A 36 -0.11 -10.98 15.74
CA ASP A 36 -1.08 -10.30 16.61
C ASP A 36 -0.72 -8.84 16.90
N TYR A 37 0.57 -8.55 17.01
CA TYR A 37 1.09 -7.21 17.25
C TYR A 37 0.94 -6.25 16.05
N LEU A 38 0.75 -6.76 14.84
CA LEU A 38 0.54 -5.96 13.63
C LEU A 38 -0.94 -5.76 13.29
N LYS A 39 -1.85 -6.57 13.85
CA LYS A 39 -3.30 -6.46 13.61
C LYS A 39 -3.84 -5.04 13.84
N PRO A 40 -3.44 -4.30 14.91
CA PRO A 40 -3.90 -2.94 15.13
C PRO A 40 -3.49 -1.94 14.03
N TYR A 41 -2.40 -2.23 13.32
CA TYR A 41 -1.86 -1.38 12.25
C TYR A 41 -2.53 -1.65 10.90
N LYS A 42 -3.29 -2.75 10.77
CA LYS A 42 -4.04 -3.04 9.54
C LYS A 42 -5.07 -1.96 9.22
N THR A 43 -5.74 -1.43 10.24
CA THR A 43 -6.82 -0.42 10.09
C THR A 43 -6.36 1.03 10.22
N ARG A 44 -5.09 1.27 10.58
CA ARG A 44 -4.55 2.63 10.71
C ARG A 44 -4.30 3.25 9.34
N ILE A 45 -4.65 4.52 9.20
CA ILE A 45 -4.38 5.34 8.00
C ILE A 45 -2.93 5.87 8.02
N GLY A 46 -2.42 6.20 9.22
CA GLY A 46 -1.07 6.70 9.43
C GLY A 46 -0.18 5.69 10.15
N ILE A 47 1.11 5.73 9.87
CA ILE A 47 2.15 4.99 10.59
C ILE A 47 3.34 5.88 10.86
N GLN A 48 3.97 5.75 12.04
CA GLN A 48 5.21 6.47 12.29
C GLN A 48 6.33 5.94 11.41
N LEU A 49 7.26 6.81 11.01
CA LEU A 49 8.38 6.45 10.15
C LEU A 49 9.27 5.40 10.84
N ASP A 50 9.50 5.56 12.15
CA ASP A 50 10.27 4.59 12.94
C ASP A 50 9.54 3.24 13.07
N GLU A 51 8.21 3.26 13.28
CA GLU A 51 7.37 2.06 13.28
C GLU A 51 7.44 1.34 11.92
N ALA A 52 7.38 2.08 10.82
CA ALA A 52 7.48 1.52 9.47
C ALA A 52 8.87 0.91 9.22
N ALA A 53 9.95 1.59 9.62
CA ALA A 53 11.32 1.08 9.52
C ALA A 53 11.51 -0.22 10.32
N ASN A 54 10.93 -0.30 11.52
CA ASN A 54 10.94 -1.51 12.33
C ASN A 54 10.19 -2.66 11.66
N ILE A 55 9.04 -2.39 11.04
CA ILE A 55 8.27 -3.41 10.32
C ILE A 55 9.04 -3.92 9.09
N PHE A 56 9.69 -3.05 8.32
CA PHE A 56 10.54 -3.45 7.20
C PHE A 56 11.73 -4.32 7.63
N ALA A 57 12.26 -4.09 8.83
CA ALA A 57 13.30 -4.91 9.42
C ALA A 57 12.77 -6.22 10.07
N GLY A 58 11.47 -6.48 10.02
CA GLY A 58 10.83 -7.66 10.63
C GLY A 58 10.69 -7.59 12.16
N CYS A 59 10.87 -6.41 12.75
CA CYS A 59 10.81 -6.17 14.19
C CYS A 59 9.40 -5.69 14.61
N ARG A 60 9.13 -5.62 15.91
CA ARG A 60 7.84 -5.06 16.36
C ARG A 60 7.84 -3.54 16.18
N PRO A 61 6.71 -2.91 15.83
CA PRO A 61 6.66 -1.47 15.54
C PRO A 61 7.22 -0.58 16.66
N SER A 62 6.96 -0.93 17.92
CA SER A 62 7.39 -0.20 19.11
C SER A 62 8.73 -0.67 19.70
N GLU A 63 9.44 -1.57 19.01
CA GLU A 63 10.68 -2.15 19.52
C GLU A 63 11.85 -1.19 19.33
N HIS A 64 12.48 -0.80 20.44
CA HIS A 64 13.63 0.08 20.42
C HIS A 64 14.91 -0.77 20.40
N ILE A 65 15.40 -1.04 19.19
CA ILE A 65 16.62 -1.82 19.01
C ILE A 65 17.81 -0.85 19.00
N ASN A 66 18.56 -0.82 20.10
CA ASN A 66 19.70 0.09 20.30
C ASN A 66 21.07 -0.58 20.07
N SER A 67 21.11 -1.89 19.81
CA SER A 67 22.35 -2.63 19.62
C SER A 67 22.19 -3.84 18.70
N GLY A 68 23.16 -4.06 17.82
CA GLY A 68 23.24 -5.23 16.94
C GLY A 68 23.13 -4.90 15.44
N PRO A 69 23.25 -5.90 14.56
CA PRO A 69 23.24 -5.71 13.10
C PRO A 69 21.89 -5.20 12.58
N LEU A 70 20.81 -5.42 13.33
CA LEU A 70 19.47 -4.92 13.01
C LEU A 70 19.38 -3.39 13.11
N VAL A 71 20.20 -2.75 13.95
CA VAL A 71 20.21 -1.29 14.09
C VAL A 71 20.61 -0.61 12.80
N ASP A 72 21.63 -1.14 12.12
CA ASP A 72 22.12 -0.56 10.86
C ASP A 72 21.09 -0.75 9.74
N ILE A 73 20.38 -1.89 9.74
CA ILE A 73 19.29 -2.16 8.80
C ILE A 73 18.13 -1.19 9.03
N ILE A 74 17.69 -1.02 10.29
CA ILE A 74 16.61 -0.10 10.66
C ILE A 74 16.99 1.34 10.32
N ARG A 75 18.23 1.76 10.62
CA ARG A 75 18.76 3.08 10.22
C ARG A 75 18.76 3.27 8.71
N GLY A 76 19.10 2.21 7.95
CA GLY A 76 19.01 2.20 6.50
C GLY A 76 17.58 2.47 6.01
N TYR A 77 16.60 1.69 6.51
CA TYR A 77 15.19 1.92 6.16
C TYR A 77 14.68 3.29 6.59
N ARG A 78 15.07 3.76 7.78
CA ARG A 78 14.74 5.09 8.28
C ARG A 78 15.28 6.17 7.34
N ALA A 79 16.54 6.04 6.90
CA ALA A 79 17.14 6.98 5.94
C ALA A 79 16.42 6.95 4.58
N SER A 80 16.08 5.76 4.07
CA SER A 80 15.32 5.63 2.81
C SER A 80 13.91 6.21 2.90
N LEU A 81 13.23 6.06 4.04
CA LEU A 81 11.90 6.66 4.25
C LEU A 81 11.98 8.19 4.37
N TRP A 82 13.02 8.72 5.02
CA TRP A 82 13.26 10.16 5.07
C TRP A 82 13.59 10.73 3.69
N ASP A 83 14.40 10.03 2.90
CA ASP A 83 14.71 10.42 1.52
C ASP A 83 13.43 10.40 0.65
N ALA A 84 12.60 9.37 0.77
CA ALA A 84 11.32 9.31 0.06
C ALA A 84 10.34 10.41 0.51
N TYR A 85 10.37 10.80 1.78
CA TYR A 85 9.60 11.95 2.29
C TYR A 85 10.12 13.28 1.76
N ASP A 86 11.44 13.51 1.81
CA ASP A 86 12.06 14.76 1.37
C ASP A 86 11.99 14.96 -0.17
N ASN A 87 11.81 13.88 -0.94
CA ASN A 87 11.59 13.92 -2.39
C ASN A 87 10.09 13.92 -2.79
N ASP A 88 9.18 14.22 -1.85
CA ASP A 88 7.72 14.28 -2.08
C ASP A 88 7.07 12.96 -2.58
N ILE A 89 7.75 11.81 -2.42
CA ILE A 89 7.19 10.48 -2.77
C ILE A 89 6.22 10.03 -1.68
N LEU A 90 6.59 10.27 -0.41
CA LEU A 90 5.77 9.96 0.76
C LEU A 90 5.26 11.25 1.40
N SER A 91 3.97 11.32 1.66
CA SER A 91 3.36 12.38 2.45
C SER A 91 3.25 11.97 3.91
N GLY A 92 3.42 12.94 4.80
CA GLY A 92 3.43 12.72 6.23
C GLY A 92 3.12 13.98 7.01
N ASN A 93 2.47 13.79 8.15
CA ASN A 93 2.04 14.82 9.08
C ASN A 93 2.69 14.60 10.45
N ASN A 94 2.58 15.59 11.34
CA ASN A 94 3.09 15.52 12.72
C ASN A 94 4.59 15.16 12.77
N ILE A 95 5.43 16.03 12.20
CA ILE A 95 6.88 15.91 12.36
C ILE A 95 7.22 16.12 13.84
N ILE A 96 7.82 15.10 14.45
CA ILE A 96 8.35 15.13 15.80
C ILE A 96 9.77 15.68 15.72
N MET A 97 9.96 16.86 16.30
CA MET A 97 11.27 17.48 16.49
C MET A 97 11.76 17.14 17.90
N ASP A 98 13.06 16.88 18.01
CA ASP A 98 13.74 16.79 19.31
C ASP A 98 14.78 17.90 19.41
N TYR A 99 14.93 18.40 20.63
CA TYR A 99 15.80 19.51 20.96
C TYR A 99 16.91 18.99 21.85
N ASN A 100 18.08 18.74 21.25
CA ASN A 100 19.25 18.33 22.01
C ASN A 100 20.40 19.29 21.68
N TYR A 101 21.09 19.79 22.71
CA TYR A 101 22.23 20.70 22.57
C TYR A 101 21.98 21.93 21.65
N ASN A 102 20.80 22.54 21.71
CA ASN A 102 20.38 23.69 20.88
C ASN A 102 20.31 23.45 19.36
N GLU A 103 20.34 22.19 18.93
CA GLU A 103 20.08 21.80 17.54
C GLU A 103 18.72 21.10 17.45
N GLU A 104 17.90 21.55 16.50
CA GLU A 104 16.61 20.95 16.20
C GLU A 104 16.81 19.87 15.13
N TYR A 105 16.55 18.61 15.48
CA TYR A 105 16.59 17.51 14.53
C TYR A 105 15.25 16.82 14.41
N ARG A 106 14.93 16.46 13.16
CA ARG A 106 13.75 15.68 12.81
C ARG A 106 13.95 14.26 13.33
N VAL A 107 13.09 13.83 14.25
CA VAL A 107 13.15 12.48 14.83
C VAL A 107 12.22 11.55 14.08
N ASP A 108 10.96 11.93 13.93
CA ASP A 108 9.95 11.03 13.39
C ASP A 108 8.85 11.81 12.67
N VAL A 109 8.08 11.13 11.83
CA VAL A 109 6.95 11.73 11.10
C VAL A 109 5.88 10.66 10.91
N THR A 110 4.61 11.05 10.97
CA THR A 110 3.50 10.13 10.69
C THR A 110 3.25 10.09 9.18
N LEU A 111 3.69 9.03 8.52
CA LEU A 111 3.52 8.79 7.09
C LEU A 111 2.14 8.20 6.78
N VAL A 112 1.65 8.42 5.56
CA VAL A 112 0.44 7.75 5.04
C VAL A 112 0.78 6.30 4.71
N LYS A 113 0.12 5.35 5.41
CA LYS A 113 0.43 3.92 5.32
C LYS A 113 0.24 3.36 3.90
N ASP A 114 -0.77 3.82 3.17
CA ASP A 114 -1.03 3.33 1.81
C ASP A 114 0.09 3.74 0.83
N GLN A 115 0.64 4.95 0.99
CA GLN A 115 1.80 5.39 0.20
C GLN A 115 3.05 4.58 0.55
N VAL A 116 3.29 4.32 1.84
CA VAL A 116 4.38 3.44 2.29
C VAL A 116 4.21 2.04 1.71
N THR A 117 2.98 1.54 1.63
CA THR A 117 2.66 0.21 1.05
C THR A 117 2.93 0.17 -0.45
N LYS A 118 2.59 1.24 -1.19
CA LYS A 118 2.92 1.38 -2.63
C LYS A 118 4.42 1.42 -2.84
N TRP A 119 5.10 2.29 -2.10
CA TRP A 119 6.55 2.43 -2.15
C TRP A 119 7.27 1.11 -1.83
N ALA A 120 6.84 0.41 -0.78
CA ALA A 120 7.37 -0.90 -0.43
C ALA A 120 7.27 -1.92 -1.57
N ARG A 121 6.12 -1.92 -2.27
CA ARG A 121 5.86 -2.80 -3.41
C ARG A 121 6.78 -2.48 -4.59
N GLU A 122 6.96 -1.19 -4.91
CA GLU A 122 7.85 -0.74 -5.98
C GLU A 122 9.32 -1.13 -5.72
N HIS A 123 9.74 -1.10 -4.47
CA HIS A 123 11.11 -1.42 -4.04
C HIS A 123 11.31 -2.90 -3.64
N ASN A 124 10.32 -3.78 -3.85
CA ASN A 124 10.35 -5.21 -3.48
C ASN A 124 10.73 -5.46 -2.00
N LEU A 125 10.21 -4.63 -1.09
CA LEU A 125 10.43 -4.76 0.35
C LEU A 125 9.38 -5.69 0.99
N ASP A 126 9.80 -6.40 2.05
CA ASP A 126 8.89 -7.29 2.81
C ASP A 126 7.99 -6.44 3.70
N TRP A 127 6.83 -6.06 3.16
CA TRP A 127 5.82 -5.27 3.85
C TRP A 127 4.55 -6.10 4.07
N PRO A 128 4.08 -6.24 5.31
CA PRO A 128 3.05 -7.23 5.64
C PRO A 128 1.61 -6.73 5.40
N PHE A 129 1.41 -5.49 4.95
CA PHE A 129 0.08 -4.96 4.68
C PHE A 129 -0.21 -4.90 3.19
N GLU A 130 -1.46 -5.20 2.85
CA GLU A 130 -1.98 -5.07 1.50
C GLU A 130 -2.71 -3.72 1.35
N LEU A 131 -2.65 -3.17 0.13
CA LEU A 131 -3.49 -2.01 -0.22
C LEU A 131 -4.94 -2.45 -0.27
N PRO A 132 -5.89 -1.59 0.14
CA PRO A 132 -7.30 -1.83 -0.14
C PRO A 132 -7.49 -2.02 -1.65
N GLU A 133 -8.28 -3.02 -2.04
CA GLU A 133 -8.51 -3.43 -3.45
C GLU A 133 -8.95 -2.28 -4.37
N SER A 134 -9.43 -1.15 -3.82
CA SER A 134 -9.81 0.05 -4.56
C SER A 134 -8.66 0.80 -5.24
N GLU A 135 -7.39 0.53 -4.91
CA GLU A 135 -6.24 1.29 -5.45
C GLU A 135 -5.29 0.48 -6.35
N ILE A 136 -5.63 -0.77 -6.67
CA ILE A 136 -4.76 -1.65 -7.46
C ILE A 136 -4.74 -1.25 -8.96
N ASP A 137 -5.72 -0.49 -9.44
CA ASP A 137 -5.87 -0.15 -10.87
C ASP A 137 -5.83 1.37 -11.16
N ASN A 138 -4.83 2.12 -10.67
CA ASN A 138 -4.77 3.57 -10.95
C ASN A 138 -4.34 3.95 -12.38
N GLU A 139 -3.78 3.03 -13.18
CA GLU A 139 -3.51 3.31 -14.61
C GLU A 139 -4.67 2.91 -15.54
N SER A 140 -5.43 1.85 -15.22
CA SER A 140 -6.66 1.50 -15.97
C SER A 140 -7.82 2.45 -15.63
N SER A 141 -7.90 2.89 -14.37
CA SER A 141 -8.96 3.78 -13.87
C SER A 141 -8.98 5.15 -14.55
N SER A 142 -7.83 5.74 -14.89
CA SER A 142 -7.81 7.06 -15.52
C SER A 142 -8.44 7.06 -16.92
N VAL A 143 -8.18 6.02 -17.72
CA VAL A 143 -8.75 5.85 -19.07
C VAL A 143 -10.25 5.54 -19.00
N ASP A 144 -10.67 4.71 -18.04
CA ASP A 144 -12.07 4.38 -17.80
C ASP A 144 -12.86 5.58 -17.25
N LEU A 145 -12.25 6.41 -16.40
CA LEU A 145 -12.86 7.64 -15.90
C LEU A 145 -12.97 8.70 -16.99
N LEU A 146 -11.96 8.88 -17.83
CA LEU A 146 -12.00 9.82 -18.95
C LEU A 146 -13.06 9.44 -19.99
N SER A 147 -13.15 8.15 -20.34
CA SER A 147 -14.20 7.65 -21.24
C SER A 147 -15.59 7.79 -20.62
N LYS A 148 -15.73 7.60 -19.30
CA LYS A 148 -16.99 7.83 -18.60
C LYS A 148 -17.39 9.31 -18.61
N ILE A 149 -16.46 10.22 -18.39
CA ILE A 149 -16.68 11.68 -18.47
C ILE A 149 -17.16 12.07 -19.87
N GLU A 150 -16.48 11.59 -20.92
CA GLU A 150 -16.87 11.87 -22.31
C GLU A 150 -18.29 11.39 -22.63
N SER A 151 -18.66 10.19 -22.14
CA SER A 151 -20.02 9.65 -22.30
C SER A 151 -21.09 10.53 -21.64
N LEU A 152 -20.80 11.02 -20.43
CA LEU A 152 -21.72 11.86 -19.65
C LEU A 152 -21.84 13.27 -20.25
N GLU A 153 -20.79 13.81 -20.85
CA GLU A 153 -20.84 15.09 -21.56
C GLU A 153 -21.70 15.01 -22.82
N LEU A 154 -21.59 13.91 -23.56
CA LEU A 154 -22.40 13.67 -24.76
C LEU A 154 -23.88 13.49 -24.40
N GLU A 155 -24.17 12.71 -23.35
CA GLU A 155 -25.53 12.56 -22.83
C GLU A 155 -26.11 13.90 -22.39
N ASN A 156 -25.35 14.71 -21.64
CA ASN A 156 -25.78 16.05 -21.22
C ASN A 156 -26.07 16.99 -22.41
N LYS A 157 -25.26 16.93 -23.48
CA LYS A 157 -25.55 17.70 -24.71
C LYS A 157 -26.85 17.24 -25.35
N SER A 158 -27.09 15.93 -25.46
CA SER A 158 -28.33 15.38 -26.01
C SER A 158 -29.56 15.73 -25.16
N LEU A 159 -29.43 15.70 -23.84
CA LEU A 159 -30.51 16.10 -22.94
C LEU A 159 -30.81 17.60 -23.05
N LYS A 160 -29.78 18.46 -23.17
CA LYS A 160 -29.97 19.90 -23.38
C LYS A 160 -30.69 20.20 -24.71
N THR A 161 -30.36 19.50 -25.79
CA THR A 161 -31.08 19.69 -27.07
C THR A 161 -32.54 19.27 -26.95
N LYS A 162 -32.83 18.12 -26.32
CA LYS A 162 -34.21 17.68 -26.07
C LYS A 162 -35.00 18.65 -25.20
N ILE A 163 -34.39 19.20 -24.15
CA ILE A 163 -35.03 20.22 -23.29
C ILE A 163 -35.35 21.48 -24.09
N ASN A 164 -34.44 21.93 -24.95
CA ASN A 164 -34.67 23.10 -25.81
C ASN A 164 -35.78 22.85 -26.84
N GLU A 165 -35.85 21.66 -27.43
CA GLU A 165 -36.91 21.27 -28.36
C GLU A 165 -38.29 21.20 -27.66
N LEU A 166 -38.35 20.58 -26.48
CA LEU A 166 -39.59 20.50 -25.69
C LEU A 166 -40.05 21.87 -25.22
N SER A 167 -39.13 22.72 -24.73
CA SER A 167 -39.49 24.10 -24.33
C SER A 167 -39.91 24.97 -25.51
N ALA A 168 -39.40 24.72 -26.71
CA ALA A 168 -39.87 25.39 -27.93
C ALA A 168 -41.26 24.91 -28.35
N GLN A 169 -41.55 23.61 -28.20
CA GLN A 169 -42.88 23.04 -28.42
C GLN A 169 -43.91 23.56 -27.41
N GLU A 170 -43.56 23.64 -26.12
CA GLU A 170 -44.43 24.22 -25.09
C GLU A 170 -44.78 25.69 -25.39
N LYS A 171 -43.81 26.48 -25.86
CA LYS A 171 -44.05 27.89 -26.26
C LYS A 171 -44.92 28.03 -27.51
N LEU A 172 -44.91 27.04 -28.40
CA LEU A 172 -45.77 27.00 -29.59
C LEU A 172 -47.22 26.60 -29.27
N ILE A 173 -47.42 25.80 -28.21
CA ILE A 173 -48.75 25.36 -27.74
C ILE A 173 -49.41 26.42 -26.85
N ALA A 174 -48.62 27.30 -26.22
CA ALA A 174 -49.10 28.37 -25.34
C ALA A 174 -49.49 29.68 -26.05
N ASN A 175 -49.31 29.77 -27.38
CA ASN A 175 -49.79 30.86 -28.25
C ASN A 175 -50.99 30.40 -29.08
#